data_AF-A0A959ZYD5-F1
#
_entry.id   AF-A0A959ZYD5-F1
#
_cell.length_a   1.000
_cell.length_b   1.000
_cell.length_c   1.000
_cell.angle_alpha   90.00
_cell.angle_beta   90.00
_cell.angle_gamma   90.00
#
_symmetry.space_group_name_H-M   'P 1'
#
loop_
_entity.id
_entity.type
_entity.pdbx_description
1 polymer ?
#
loop_
_entity_poly.entity_id
_entity_poly.type
_entity_poly.pdbx_seq_one_letter_code
_entity_poly.pdbx_strand_id
1 'polypeptide(L)'
;MTGEGWVQAVLLLASVAATTPLLGRYIARVFGDGPGPLERVFGPVERLVFRASGVDPHREQTWRVYTVGVLAFSAVSVVEPGIGYRFERDDAGSA
;
A
#
# COMPACT_ATOMS: atom_id res chain seq x y z
N MET A 1 -2.41 -37.93 2.47
CA MET A 1 -3.06 -36.63 2.76
C MET A 1 -2.39 -36.08 4.00
N THR A 2 -1.42 -35.20 3.80
CA THR A 2 -0.19 -35.13 4.61
C THR A 2 -0.34 -34.23 5.84
N GLY A 3 0.05 -34.75 7.01
CA GLY A 3 0.08 -33.97 8.27
C GLY A 3 0.95 -32.71 8.19
N GLU A 4 1.88 -32.65 7.24
CA GLU A 4 2.72 -31.50 6.94
C GLU A 4 1.92 -30.25 6.56
N GLY A 5 0.87 -30.40 5.73
CA GLY A 5 0.03 -29.27 5.32
C GLY A 5 -0.76 -28.66 6.48
N TRP A 6 -1.19 -29.51 7.43
CA TRP A 6 -1.85 -29.05 8.66
C TRP A 6 -0.91 -28.31 9.59
N VAL A 7 0.34 -28.79 9.73
CA VAL A 7 1.36 -28.09 10.52
C VAL A 7 1.68 -26.73 9.91
N GLN A 8 1.86 -26.64 8.59
CA GLN A 8 2.09 -25.37 7.90
C GLN A 8 0.90 -24.40 8.07
N ALA A 9 -0.34 -24.90 7.96
CA ALA A 9 -1.54 -24.08 8.16
C ALA A 9 -1.63 -23.53 9.58
N VAL A 10 -1.39 -24.37 10.60
CA VAL A 10 -1.38 -23.93 12.00
C VAL A 10 -0.28 -22.91 12.26
N LEU A 11 0.94 -23.14 11.75
CA LEU A 11 2.04 -22.19 11.88
C LEU A 11 1.70 -20.85 11.21
N LEU A 12 1.15 -20.87 9.99
CA LEU A 12 0.73 -19.65 9.30
C LEU A 12 -0.32 -18.89 10.10
N LEU A 13 -1.38 -19.56 10.56
CA LEU A 13 -2.44 -18.94 11.35
C LEU A 13 -1.91 -18.39 12.68
N ALA A 14 -1.03 -19.12 13.35
CA ALA A 14 -0.38 -18.66 14.58
C ALA A 14 0.49 -17.42 14.33
N SER A 15 1.27 -17.40 13.26
CA SER A 15 2.06 -16.23 12.87
C SER A 15 1.19 -15.02 12.58
N VAL A 16 0.13 -15.18 11.77
CA VAL A 16 -0.83 -14.10 11.49
C VAL A 16 -1.49 -13.60 12.77
N ALA A 17 -1.97 -14.50 13.63
CA ALA A 17 -2.60 -14.15 14.90
C ALA A 17 -1.64 -13.41 15.84
N ALA A 18 -0.36 -13.81 15.87
CA ALA A 18 0.66 -13.14 16.68
C ALA A 18 1.00 -11.74 16.15
N THR A 19 1.02 -11.54 14.84
CA THR A 19 1.35 -10.25 14.20
C THR A 19 0.16 -9.29 14.15
N THR A 20 -1.06 -9.80 14.09
CA THR A 20 -2.31 -9.01 14.06
C THR A 20 -2.40 -7.94 15.15
N PRO A 21 -2.20 -8.22 16.46
CA PRO A 21 -2.31 -7.20 17.49
C PRO A 21 -1.20 -6.14 17.39
N LEU A 22 -0.02 -6.49 16.86
CA LEU A 22 1.08 -5.54 16.66
C LEU A 22 0.72 -4.53 15.55
N LEU A 23 0.38 -5.04 14.37
CA LEU A 23 0.01 -4.21 13.22
C LEU A 23 -1.32 -3.49 13.44
N GLY A 24 -2.30 -4.16 14.03
CA GLY A 24 -3.62 -3.58 14.32
C GLY A 24 -3.53 -2.40 15.28
N ARG A 25 -2.72 -2.50 16.35
CA ARG A 25 -2.46 -1.37 17.26
C ARG A 25 -1.70 -0.23 16.59
N TYR A 26 -0.85 -0.52 15.61
CA TYR A 26 -0.16 0.50 14.84
C TYR A 26 -1.15 1.25 13.93
N ILE A 27 -1.94 0.52 13.14
CA ILE A 27 -2.98 1.08 12.26
C ILE A 27 -3.97 1.90 13.09
N ALA A 28 -4.47 1.38 14.20
CA ALA A 28 -5.40 2.10 15.08
C ALA A 28 -4.81 3.42 15.62
N ARG A 29 -3.49 3.49 15.85
CA ARG A 29 -2.83 4.74 16.26
C ARG A 29 -2.62 5.71 15.10
N VAL A 30 -2.36 5.21 13.89
CA VAL A 30 -2.20 6.04 12.69
C VAL A 30 -3.52 6.67 12.24
N PHE A 31 -4.63 5.94 12.38
CA PHE A 31 -5.97 6.43 12.04
C PHE A 31 -6.72 7.10 13.20
N GLY A 32 -6.17 7.09 14.41
CA GLY A 32 -6.78 7.72 15.59
C GLY A 32 -6.29 9.15 15.81
N ASP A 33 -6.95 9.89 16.72
CA ASP A 33 -6.72 11.33 16.97
C ASP A 33 -5.42 11.67 17.75
N GLY A 34 -4.36 10.87 17.66
CA GLY A 34 -3.10 11.08 18.40
C GLY A 34 -1.87 11.05 17.50
N PRO A 35 -0.74 11.70 17.90
CA PRO A 35 0.48 11.67 17.11
C PRO A 35 0.95 10.22 16.92
N GLY A 36 1.12 9.84 15.66
CA GLY A 36 1.51 8.48 15.30
C GLY A 36 2.87 8.12 15.91
N PRO A 37 3.12 6.85 16.31
CA PRO A 37 4.41 6.46 16.88
C PRO A 37 5.58 6.69 15.91
N LEU A 38 5.33 6.60 14.59
CA LEU A 38 6.32 6.92 13.56
C LEU A 38 6.39 8.42 13.23
N GLU A 39 5.35 9.19 13.50
CA GLU A 39 5.29 10.63 13.20
C GLU A 39 6.36 11.42 13.98
N ARG A 40 6.77 10.91 15.15
CA ARG A 40 7.85 11.52 15.94
C ARG A 40 9.23 11.43 15.26
N VAL A 41 9.43 10.42 14.40
CA VAL A 41 10.71 10.17 13.70
C VAL A 41 10.61 10.58 12.23
N PHE A 42 9.52 10.24 11.56
CA PHE A 42 9.29 10.48 10.13
C PHE A 42 8.48 11.75 9.84
N GLY A 43 7.87 12.38 10.84
CA GLY A 43 7.12 13.63 10.67
C GLY A 43 7.88 14.78 9.98
N PRO A 44 9.21 14.99 10.16
CA PRO A 44 9.92 16.00 9.38
C PRO A 44 10.10 15.60 7.91
N VAL A 45 10.27 14.30 7.62
CA VAL A 45 10.36 13.78 6.24
C VAL A 45 8.99 13.89 5.56
N GLU A 46 7.92 13.49 6.24
CA GLU A 46 6.54 13.65 5.74
C GLU A 46 6.24 15.09 5.40
N ARG A 47 6.54 16.05 6.30
CA ARG A 47 6.35 17.48 6.00
C ARG A 47 7.14 17.94 4.78
N LEU A 48 8.34 17.42 4.58
CA LEU A 48 9.18 17.78 3.43
C LEU A 48 8.61 17.21 2.12
N VAL A 49 8.13 15.97 2.15
CA VAL A 49 7.44 15.33 1.02
C VAL A 49 6.12 16.02 0.71
N PHE A 50 5.28 16.29 1.72
CA PHE A 50 4.03 17.02 1.54
C PHE A 50 4.27 18.42 0.96
N ARG A 51 5.29 19.13 1.45
CA ARG A 51 5.66 20.46 0.92
C ARG A 51 6.22 20.39 -0.50
N ALA A 52 7.02 19.39 -0.82
CA ALA A 52 7.54 19.17 -2.18
C ALA A 52 6.42 18.81 -3.17
N SER A 53 5.44 18.02 -2.72
CA SER A 53 4.30 17.57 -3.52
C SER A 53 3.14 18.58 -3.55
N GLY A 54 3.21 19.66 -2.76
CA GLY A 54 2.12 20.64 -2.63
C GLY A 54 0.84 20.09 -2.00
N VAL A 55 0.93 18.98 -1.26
CA VAL A 55 -0.21 18.31 -0.64
C VAL A 55 -0.42 18.87 0.77
N ASP A 56 -1.66 19.26 1.08
CA ASP A 56 -2.06 19.66 2.42
C ASP A 56 -2.59 18.44 3.21
N PRO A 57 -1.82 17.91 4.17
CA PRO A 57 -2.23 16.74 4.96
C PRO A 57 -3.38 17.03 5.92
N HIS A 58 -3.69 18.30 6.21
CA HIS A 58 -4.80 18.68 7.09
C HIS A 58 -6.13 18.83 6.34
N ARG A 59 -6.12 18.75 5.00
CA ARG A 59 -7.36 18.71 4.23
C ARG A 59 -7.90 17.29 4.13
N GLU A 60 -9.08 17.09 4.72
CA GLU A 60 -9.89 15.91 4.44
C GLU A 60 -10.25 15.83 2.95
N GLN A 61 -9.94 14.69 2.33
CA GLN A 61 -10.35 14.43 0.96
C GLN A 61 -11.82 14.03 0.93
N THR A 62 -12.63 14.72 0.14
CA THR A 62 -13.98 14.26 -0.20
C THR A 62 -13.90 12.92 -0.93
N TRP A 63 -14.91 12.06 -0.75
CA TRP A 63 -14.99 10.74 -1.43
C TRP A 63 -14.68 10.81 -2.93
N ARG A 64 -15.15 11.85 -3.63
CA ARG A 64 -14.88 12.06 -5.08
C ARG A 64 -13.40 12.23 -5.37
N VAL A 65 -12.71 13.06 -4.59
CA VAL A 65 -11.29 13.36 -4.75
C VAL A 65 -10.47 12.10 -4.50
N TYR A 66 -10.80 11.36 -3.43
CA TYR A 66 -10.16 10.08 -3.13
C TYR A 66 -10.35 9.07 -4.26
N THR A 67 -11.59 8.84 -4.72
CA THR A 67 -11.87 7.89 -5.80
C THR A 67 -11.14 8.25 -7.09
N VAL A 68 -11.17 9.52 -7.50
CA VAL A 68 -10.46 9.97 -8.70
C VAL A 68 -8.94 9.79 -8.55
N GLY A 69 -8.38 10.11 -7.38
CA GLY A 69 -6.96 9.92 -7.10
C GLY A 69 -6.53 8.45 -7.20
N VAL A 70 -7.30 7.55 -6.59
CA VAL A 70 -7.05 6.10 -6.67
C VAL A 70 -7.14 5.60 -8.11
N LEU A 71 -8.18 5.99 -8.86
CA LEU A 71 -8.34 5.60 -10.26
C LEU A 71 -7.22 6.13 -11.16
N ALA A 72 -6.82 7.39 -10.98
CA ALA A 72 -5.73 7.98 -11.75
C ALA A 72 -4.39 7.28 -11.45
N PHE A 73 -4.11 7.00 -10.18
CA PHE A 73 -2.93 6.25 -9.77
C PHE A 73 -2.92 4.84 -10.37
N SER A 74 -4.03 4.10 -10.23
CA SER A 74 -4.17 2.77 -10.81
C SER A 74 -4.03 2.77 -12.33
N ALA A 75 -4.57 3.77 -13.02
CA ALA A 75 -4.43 3.90 -14.46
C ALA A 75 -2.95 4.05 -14.86
N VAL A 76 -2.19 4.90 -14.17
CA VAL A 76 -0.74 5.06 -14.42
C VAL A 76 0.01 3.75 -14.14
N SER A 77 -0.28 3.08 -13.02
CA SER A 77 0.35 1.81 -12.65
C SER A 77 0.08 0.67 -13.63
N VAL A 78 -1.06 0.66 -14.32
CA VAL A 78 -1.37 -0.35 -15.33
C VAL A 78 -0.78 0.02 -16.69
N VAL A 79 -0.73 1.31 -17.02
CA VAL A 79 -0.20 1.80 -18.29
C VAL A 79 1.31 1.59 -18.37
N GLU A 80 2.05 1.76 -17.28
CA GLU A 80 3.51 1.58 -17.27
C GLU A 80 3.94 0.15 -17.70
N PRO A 81 3.42 -0.94 -17.10
CA PRO A 81 3.64 -2.29 -17.60
C PRO A 81 2.98 -2.54 -18.97
N GLY A 82 1.78 -1.99 -19.19
CA GLY A 82 1.00 -2.18 -20.40
C GLY A 82 1.67 -1.67 -21.68
N ILE A 83 2.54 -0.65 -21.56
CA ILE A 83 3.39 -0.17 -22.64
C ILE A 83 4.50 -1.19 -22.95
N GLY A 84 5.13 -1.77 -21.92
CA GLY A 84 6.15 -2.81 -22.08
C GLY A 84 5.60 -4.10 -22.71
N TYR A 85 4.43 -4.56 -22.28
CA TYR A 85 3.79 -5.76 -22.83
C TYR A 85 3.34 -5.62 -24.29
N ARG A 86 3.17 -4.39 -24.80
CA ARG A 86 2.84 -4.15 -26.21
C ARG A 86 4.04 -4.37 -27.13
N PHE A 87 5.26 -4.03 -26.70
CA PHE A 87 6.47 -4.21 -27.51
C PHE A 87 6.89 -5.69 -27.61
N GLU A 88 6.81 -6.46 -26.52
CA GLU A 88 7.15 -7.90 -26.52
C GLU A 88 6.26 -8.74 -27.47
N ARG A 89 5.03 -8.29 -27.71
CA ARG A 89 4.10 -8.99 -28.63
C ARG A 89 4.46 -8.77 -30.11
N ASP A 90 5.10 -7.65 -30.43
CA ASP A 90 5.44 -7.30 -31.82
C ASP A 90 6.69 -8.07 -32.30
N ASP A 91 7.60 -8.43 -31.39
CA ASP A 91 8.81 -9.22 -31.72
C ASP A 91 8.50 -10.72 -31.95
N ALA A 92 7.52 -11.28 -31.24
CA ALA A 92 7.13 -12.69 -31.34
C ALA A 92 6.34 -13.07 -32.61
N GLY A 93 5.90 -12.08 -33.41
CA GLY A 93 5.17 -12.30 -34.66
C GLY A 93 6.03 -12.36 -35.92
N SER A 94 7.36 -12.22 -35.79
CA SER A 94 8.29 -12.10 -36.92
C SER A 94 9.18 -13.33 -37.17
N ALA A 95 8.93 -14.44 -36.48
CA ALA A 95 9.66 -15.72 -36.65
C ALA A 95 8.82 -16.77 -37.39
#